data_AF-A0A949IJU4-F1
#
_entry.id   AF-A0A949IJU4-F1
#
_cell.length_a   1.000
_cell.length_b   1.000
_cell.length_c   1.000
_cell.angle_alpha   90.00
_cell.angle_beta   90.00
_cell.angle_gamma   90.00
#
_symmetry.space_group_name_H-M   'P 1'
#
loop_
_entity.id
_entity.type
_entity.pdbx_description
1 polymer ?
#
loop_
_entity_poly.entity_id
_entity_poly.type
_entity_poly.pdbx_seq_one_letter_code
_entity_poly.pdbx_strand_id
1 'polypeptide(L)'
;MTESAAQKSIPKSSSLCTEKQGQYLAFVYYYTKINGYPPAEADMQRFFEVPAPSVHQMLVALEKKKLIQRTPRPSRSIRVLLPPHQLPALL
;
A
#
# COMPACT_ATOMS: atom_id res chain seq x y z
N MET A 1 -22.09 32.04 12.35
CA MET A 1 -22.02 30.57 12.54
C MET A 1 -21.75 30.01 11.14
N THR A 2 -20.53 30.19 10.60
CA THR A 2 -19.43 29.18 10.60
C THR A 2 -19.95 27.87 10.00
N GLU A 3 -19.55 27.45 8.80
CA GLU A 3 -18.16 27.11 8.46
C GLU A 3 -17.80 27.42 7.00
N SER A 4 -16.73 28.21 6.87
CA SER A 4 -15.77 28.10 5.78
C SER A 4 -14.88 26.89 6.07
N ALA A 5 -14.84 25.91 5.16
CA ALA A 5 -13.77 24.91 5.14
C ALA A 5 -13.61 24.37 3.72
N ALA A 6 -12.91 25.18 2.92
CA ALA A 6 -11.98 24.76 1.88
C ALA A 6 -12.32 23.47 1.10
N GLN A 7 -12.79 23.64 -0.14
CA GLN A 7 -12.36 22.76 -1.23
C GLN A 7 -10.82 22.75 -1.27
N LYS A 8 -10.19 21.86 -0.49
CA LYS A 8 -8.79 21.50 -0.70
C LYS A 8 -8.80 20.40 -1.73
N SER A 9 -8.59 20.79 -2.98
CA SER A 9 -8.28 19.94 -4.12
C SER A 9 -7.28 18.86 -3.69
N ILE A 10 -7.79 17.66 -3.41
CA ILE A 10 -6.97 16.50 -3.10
C ILE A 10 -6.26 16.14 -4.40
N PRO A 11 -4.91 16.16 -4.46
CA PRO A 11 -4.22 15.79 -5.68
C PRO A 11 -4.57 14.33 -5.99
N LYS A 12 -5.00 14.05 -7.23
CA LYS A 12 -5.14 12.69 -7.76
C LYS A 12 -3.91 11.87 -7.31
N SER A 13 -4.16 10.71 -6.74
CA SER A 13 -3.15 9.70 -6.33
C SER A 13 -2.21 9.27 -7.47
N SER A 14 -2.48 9.69 -8.70
CA SER A 14 -1.68 9.44 -9.91
C SER A 14 -0.22 9.92 -9.84
N SER A 15 0.12 10.86 -8.94
CA SER A 15 1.47 11.43 -8.90
C SER A 15 2.40 10.85 -7.82
N LEU A 16 1.86 10.11 -6.83
CA LEU A 16 2.64 9.64 -5.68
C LEU A 16 3.20 8.21 -5.89
N CYS A 17 2.48 7.37 -6.61
CA CYS A 17 2.84 5.99 -6.85
C CYS A 17 2.51 5.57 -8.28
N THR A 18 3.27 4.60 -8.81
CA THR A 18 2.94 3.98 -10.10
C THR A 18 1.72 3.08 -9.94
N GLU A 19 1.06 2.73 -11.04
CA GLU A 19 -0.09 1.82 -11.04
C GLU A 19 0.21 0.51 -10.28
N LYS A 20 1.36 -0.12 -10.59
CA LYS A 20 1.78 -1.35 -9.91
C LYS A 20 2.09 -1.16 -8.43
N GLN A 21 2.64 0.00 -8.03
CA GLN A 21 2.82 0.34 -6.61
C GLN A 21 1.47 0.47 -5.90
N GLY A 22 0.51 1.11 -6.57
CA GLY A 22 -0.87 1.22 -6.12
C GLY A 22 -1.54 -0.12 -5.89
N GLN A 23 -1.36 -1.08 -6.81
CA GLN A 23 -1.87 -2.46 -6.66
C GLN A 23 -1.31 -3.17 -5.43
N TYR A 24 -0.01 -3.03 -5.15
CA TYR A 24 0.61 -3.59 -3.95
C TYR A 24 0.04 -2.98 -2.66
N LEU A 25 -0.15 -1.66 -2.64
CA LEU A 25 -0.74 -0.96 -1.50
C LEU A 25 -2.19 -1.41 -1.26
N ALA A 26 -2.98 -1.52 -2.34
CA ALA A 26 -4.34 -2.06 -2.27
C ALA A 26 -4.34 -3.49 -1.74
N PHE A 27 -3.48 -4.37 -2.26
CA PHE A 27 -3.37 -5.76 -1.80
C PHE A 27 -3.10 -5.84 -0.29
N VAL A 28 -2.11 -5.09 0.22
CA VAL A 28 -1.80 -5.07 1.67
C VAL A 28 -3.02 -4.63 2.48
N TYR A 29 -3.70 -3.57 2.05
CA TYR A 29 -4.86 -3.04 2.75
C TYR A 29 -6.01 -4.06 2.80
N TYR A 30 -6.41 -4.60 1.66
CA TYR A 30 -7.54 -5.53 1.57
C TYR A 30 -7.22 -6.88 2.20
N TYR A 31 -6.00 -7.40 2.03
CA TYR A 31 -5.56 -8.62 2.69
C TYR A 31 -5.66 -8.46 4.22
N THR A 32 -5.20 -7.32 4.76
CA THR A 32 -5.30 -7.04 6.19
C THR A 32 -6.77 -6.92 6.64
N LYS A 33 -7.62 -6.27 5.83
CA LYS A 33 -9.04 -6.11 6.13
C LYS A 33 -9.81 -7.44 6.16
N ILE A 34 -9.48 -8.36 5.27
CA ILE A 34 -10.15 -9.65 5.12
C ILE A 34 -9.61 -10.67 6.12
N ASN A 35 -8.28 -10.77 6.25
CA ASN A 35 -7.62 -11.82 7.05
C ASN A 35 -7.33 -11.40 8.49
N GLY A 36 -7.45 -10.11 8.83
CA GLY A 36 -7.17 -9.58 10.17
C GLY A 36 -5.67 -9.44 10.50
N TYR A 37 -4.78 -9.85 9.61
CA TYR A 37 -3.33 -9.66 9.72
C TYR A 37 -2.73 -9.27 8.36
N PRO A 38 -1.61 -8.52 8.33
CA PRO A 38 -1.01 -8.10 7.08
C PRO A 38 -0.31 -9.25 6.35
N PRO A 39 -0.22 -9.18 5.01
CA PRO A 39 0.40 -10.24 4.22
C PRO A 39 1.91 -10.36 4.49
N ALA A 40 2.44 -11.56 4.30
CA ALA A 40 3.87 -11.81 4.16
C ALA A 40 4.32 -11.61 2.71
N GLU A 41 5.65 -11.55 2.48
CA GLU A 41 6.19 -11.47 1.11
C GLU A 41 5.75 -12.67 0.26
N ALA A 42 5.65 -13.86 0.86
CA ALA A 42 5.19 -15.07 0.17
C ALA A 42 3.72 -14.99 -0.30
N ASP A 43 2.85 -14.29 0.42
CA ASP A 43 1.47 -14.06 -0.01
C ASP A 43 1.43 -13.19 -1.28
N MET A 44 2.28 -12.16 -1.33
CA MET A 44 2.42 -11.29 -2.50
C MET A 44 3.04 -12.02 -3.70
N GLN A 45 4.04 -12.88 -3.46
CA GLN A 45 4.63 -13.71 -4.52
C GLN A 45 3.57 -14.58 -5.20
N ARG A 46 2.70 -15.22 -4.39
CA ARG A 46 1.61 -16.07 -4.89
C ARG A 46 0.54 -15.27 -5.62
N PHE A 47 0.15 -14.11 -5.09
CA PHE A 47 -0.91 -13.30 -5.69
C PHE A 47 -0.47 -12.60 -6.98
N PHE A 48 0.74 -12.06 -7.01
CA PHE A 48 1.25 -11.31 -8.16
C PHE A 48 2.06 -12.18 -9.14
N GLU A 49 2.27 -13.46 -8.83
CA GLU A 49 3.04 -14.42 -9.64
C GLU A 49 4.45 -13.91 -9.99
N VAL A 50 5.12 -13.31 -9.00
CA VAL A 50 6.46 -12.73 -9.15
C VAL A 50 7.46 -13.37 -8.20
N PRO A 51 8.76 -13.41 -8.56
CA PRO A 51 9.77 -14.00 -7.71
C PRO A 51 10.03 -13.17 -6.45
N ALA A 52 10.54 -13.82 -5.41
CA ALA A 52 10.81 -13.20 -4.11
C ALA A 52 11.60 -11.88 -4.17
N PRO A 53 12.68 -11.78 -4.98
CA PRO A 53 13.43 -10.52 -5.07
C PRO A 53 12.59 -9.36 -5.60
N SER A 54 11.65 -9.61 -6.51
CA SER A 54 10.78 -8.56 -7.08
C SER A 54 9.82 -7.98 -6.04
N VAL A 55 9.21 -8.83 -5.22
CA VAL A 55 8.37 -8.39 -4.10
C VAL A 55 9.19 -7.57 -3.11
N HIS A 56 10.37 -8.08 -2.74
CA HIS A 56 11.24 -7.39 -1.81
C HIS A 56 11.62 -5.99 -2.30
N GLN A 57 12.04 -5.86 -3.57
CA GLN A 57 12.37 -4.58 -4.18
C GLN A 57 11.17 -3.63 -4.25
N MET A 58 9.97 -4.14 -4.54
CA MET A 58 8.74 -3.35 -4.51
C MET A 58 8.47 -2.79 -3.10
N LEU A 59 8.60 -3.62 -2.07
CA LEU A 59 8.42 -3.17 -0.68
C LEU A 59 9.46 -2.14 -0.26
N VAL A 60 10.73 -2.33 -0.64
CA VAL A 60 11.80 -1.34 -0.41
C VAL A 60 11.45 -0.01 -1.08
N ALA A 61 10.94 -0.02 -2.31
CA ALA A 61 10.56 1.20 -3.03
C ALA A 61 9.38 1.92 -2.37
N LEU A 62 8.36 1.18 -1.94
CA LEU A 62 7.20 1.73 -1.23
C LEU A 62 7.58 2.31 0.14
N GLU A 63 8.50 1.66 0.86
CA GLU A 63 9.04 2.13 2.15
C GLU A 63 9.85 3.42 1.98
N LYS A 64 10.74 3.47 0.98
CA LYS A 64 11.50 4.70 0.64
C LYS A 64 10.59 5.88 0.32
N LYS A 65 9.45 5.63 -0.32
CA LYS A 65 8.41 6.62 -0.60
C LYS A 65 7.51 6.95 0.59
N LYS A 66 7.73 6.33 1.76
CA LYS A 66 6.90 6.47 2.97
C LYS A 66 5.42 6.12 2.74
N LEU A 67 5.14 5.21 1.81
CA LEU A 67 3.78 4.72 1.51
C LEU A 67 3.42 3.50 2.37
N ILE A 68 4.43 2.75 2.81
CA ILE A 68 4.31 1.67 3.79
C ILE A 68 5.32 1.84 4.91
N GLN A 69 5.03 1.19 6.02
CA GLN A 69 5.97 0.93 7.10
C GLN A 69 6.11 -0.59 7.27
N ARG A 70 7.34 -1.07 7.49
CA ARG A 70 7.60 -2.45 7.89
C ARG A 70 8.67 -2.48 8.97
N THR A 71 8.64 -3.53 9.78
CA THR A 71 9.74 -3.81 10.71
C THR A 71 10.63 -4.87 10.08
N PRO A 72 11.96 -4.66 10.00
CA PRO A 72 12.86 -5.71 9.53
C PRO A 72 12.78 -6.93 10.44
N ARG A 73 12.66 -8.13 9.84
CA ARG A 73 12.68 -9.48 10.45
C ARG A 73 11.31 -10.13 10.74
N PRO A 74 10.31 -9.49 11.37
CA PRO A 74 9.01 -10.15 11.50
C PRO A 74 8.33 -10.28 10.14
N SER A 75 7.96 -11.52 9.79
CA SER A 75 6.93 -11.76 8.79
C SER A 75 5.64 -11.07 9.23
N ARG A 76 4.86 -10.50 8.30
CA ARG A 76 3.58 -9.82 8.59
C ARG A 76 3.72 -8.53 9.42
N SER A 77 4.71 -7.69 9.11
CA SER A 77 4.88 -6.37 9.74
C SER A 77 4.48 -5.19 8.84
N ILE A 78 4.01 -5.47 7.62
CA ILE A 78 3.74 -4.44 6.61
C ILE A 78 2.45 -3.69 6.96
N ARG A 79 2.53 -2.37 7.03
CA ARG A 79 1.38 -1.47 7.25
C ARG A 79 1.36 -0.41 6.16
N VAL A 80 0.18 -0.17 5.59
CA VAL A 80 -0.05 0.94 4.67
C VAL A 80 -0.20 2.23 5.46
N LEU A 81 0.53 3.28 5.08
CA LEU A 81 0.47 4.59 5.71
C LEU A 81 -0.52 5.54 5.02
N LEU A 82 -1.02 5.17 3.84
CA LEU A 82 -1.99 5.95 3.10
C LEU A 82 -3.42 5.73 3.63
N PRO A 83 -4.24 6.79 3.70
CA PRO A 83 -5.66 6.65 3.98
C PRO A 83 -6.37 5.88 2.84
N PRO A 84 -7.45 5.14 3.14
CA PRO A 84 -8.14 4.31 2.14
C PRO A 84 -8.60 5.07 0.90
N HIS A 85 -8.98 6.33 1.06
CA HIS A 85 -9.42 7.21 -0.05
C HIS A 85 -8.32 7.58 -1.05
N GLN A 86 -7.05 7.33 -0.72
CA GLN A 86 -5.90 7.55 -1.61
C GLN A 86 -5.39 6.26 -2.25
N LEU A 87 -5.87 5.10 -1.82
CA LEU A 87 -5.54 3.83 -2.43
C LEU A 87 -6.35 3.67 -3.72
N PRO A 88 -5.72 3.19 -4.82
CA PRO A 88 -6.49 2.85 -6.00
C PRO A 88 -7.50 1.74 -5.65
N ALA A 89 -8.67 1.81 -6.26
CA ALA A 89 -9.61 0.70 -6.24
C ALA A 89 -8.92 -0.54 -6.85
N LEU A 90 -9.15 -1.71 -6.26
CA LEU A 90 -8.64 -2.97 -6.80
C LEU A 90 -9.39 -3.21 -8.12
N LEU A 91 -8.71 -3.00 -9.24
CA LEU A 91 -9.15 -3.33 -10.60
C LEU A 91 -8.10 -4.23 -11.24
#